data_AF-A0A660TA74-F1
#
_entry.id   AF-A0A660TA74-F1
#
_cell.length_a   1.000
_cell.length_b   1.000
_cell.length_c   1.000
_cell.angle_alpha   90.00
_cell.angle_beta   90.00
_cell.angle_gamma   90.00
#
_symmetry.space_group_name_H-M   'P 1'
#
loop_
_entity.id
_entity.type
_entity.pdbx_description
1 polymer ?
#
loop_
_entity_poly.entity_id
_entity_poly.type
_entity_poly.pdbx_seq_one_letter_code
_entity_poly.pdbx_strand_id
1 'polypeptide(L)'
;MTGLRCWKHQQKLLSIQSSWGTKGNSPNRSFSSWPLQLVLPGIRKRGLSRLLPRRFWKRWGKCKYQINVLRRPVIQFGIYYAYWTHDWDVDFVPYIARVKKLGFDILEVNAGTIARLGSKQREKLRKTASANGIELTAVVGLTKEFDISSEDKNTRERGIGFLNRIADAMHECGIRKLGGIIYGMWPGMLNDFSTEANERERAWHRSVFSMREAVKKAEDLGLNYNVEVVNRFEQFLINTCEDAVNYIDEVGSPNCKVMLDTFHMNIEEDSFAGAIERAGNNLGHFHVGENNRKPPGYGHIPWDEIGSALRRIGYDDTVVMEPFLMKGGEVGRDIRVFKDIMPNTDMDREAEKACRFLREKFA
;
A
#
# COMPACT_ATOMS: atom_id res chain seq x y z
N MET A 1 -27.42 11.31 -27.80
CA MET A 1 -28.81 11.09 -27.29
C MET A 1 -29.04 9.60 -26.96
N THR A 2 -28.33 9.08 -25.96
CA THR A 2 -28.26 7.63 -25.66
C THR A 2 -28.47 7.34 -24.16
N GLY A 3 -29.39 8.08 -23.53
CA GLY A 3 -29.71 7.93 -22.10
C GLY A 3 -31.14 7.49 -21.77
N LEU A 4 -32.10 7.57 -22.71
CA LEU A 4 -33.53 7.41 -22.38
C LEU A 4 -34.13 6.01 -22.63
N ARG A 5 -33.36 5.02 -23.09
CA ARG A 5 -33.89 3.66 -23.37
C ARG A 5 -33.60 2.60 -22.28
N CYS A 6 -32.78 2.92 -21.28
CA CYS A 6 -32.47 1.98 -20.19
C CYS A 6 -33.53 1.99 -19.06
N TRP A 7 -34.25 3.09 -18.89
CA TRP A 7 -35.22 3.27 -17.80
C TRP A 7 -36.53 2.47 -18.00
N LYS A 8 -36.93 2.23 -19.25
CA LYS A 8 -38.18 1.49 -19.58
C LYS A 8 -38.10 -0.03 -19.37
N HIS A 9 -36.93 -0.61 -19.09
CA HIS A 9 -36.81 -2.05 -18.77
C HIS A 9 -36.79 -2.34 -17.26
N GLN A 10 -36.40 -1.37 -16.42
CA GLN A 10 -36.50 -1.52 -14.96
C GLN A 10 -37.94 -1.43 -14.44
N GLN A 11 -38.80 -0.61 -15.06
CA GLN A 11 -40.20 -0.49 -14.62
C GLN A 11 -41.08 -1.71 -14.93
N LYS A 12 -40.68 -2.56 -15.89
CA LYS A 12 -41.47 -3.75 -16.28
C LYS A 12 -41.23 -4.96 -15.36
N LEU A 13 -40.16 -4.94 -14.56
CA LEU A 13 -39.87 -5.96 -13.54
C LEU A 13 -40.56 -5.63 -12.21
N LEU A 14 -40.80 -4.35 -11.93
CA LEU A 14 -41.54 -3.89 -10.74
C LEU A 14 -43.07 -4.08 -10.85
N SER A 15 -43.62 -4.28 -12.05
CA SER A 15 -45.07 -4.47 -12.25
C SER A 15 -45.54 -5.94 -12.16
N ILE A 16 -44.63 -6.89 -11.92
CA ILE A 16 -44.97 -8.33 -11.83
C ILE A 16 -44.98 -8.83 -10.36
N GLN A 17 -44.49 -8.04 -9.40
CA GLN A 17 -44.53 -8.38 -7.97
C GLN A 17 -45.74 -7.82 -7.21
N SER A 18 -46.63 -7.05 -7.84
CA SER A 18 -47.78 -6.42 -7.16
C SER A 18 -49.10 -7.22 -7.20
N SER A 19 -49.11 -8.49 -7.61
CA SER A 19 -50.34 -9.31 -7.67
C SER A 19 -50.46 -10.43 -6.63
N TRP A 20 -49.55 -10.50 -5.65
CA TRP A 20 -49.65 -11.48 -4.56
C TRP A 20 -49.42 -10.81 -3.20
N GLY A 21 -50.50 -10.59 -2.45
CA GLY A 21 -50.44 -10.15 -1.06
C GLY A 21 -51.60 -9.23 -0.67
N THR A 22 -52.77 -9.81 -0.38
CA THR A 22 -53.88 -9.10 0.25
C THR A 22 -53.89 -9.36 1.76
N LYS A 23 -54.25 -8.29 2.50
CA LYS A 23 -54.75 -8.19 3.89
C LYS A 23 -53.75 -8.14 5.06
N GLY A 24 -53.73 -6.97 5.73
CA GLY A 24 -53.25 -6.80 7.11
C GLY A 24 -52.99 -5.33 7.49
N ASN A 25 -53.89 -4.72 8.26
CA ASN A 25 -53.85 -3.33 8.76
C ASN A 25 -52.79 -3.10 9.87
N SER A 26 -51.99 -2.03 9.77
CA SER A 26 -51.86 -0.91 10.76
C SER A 26 -50.59 -0.08 10.53
N PRO A 27 -50.58 1.25 10.80
CA PRO A 27 -49.50 2.16 10.41
C PRO A 27 -48.66 2.64 11.61
N ASN A 28 -47.33 2.56 11.49
CA ASN A 28 -46.34 3.55 11.96
C ASN A 28 -44.96 2.89 12.13
N ARG A 29 -44.01 3.25 11.27
CA ARG A 29 -42.61 3.55 11.62
C ARG A 29 -41.83 3.97 10.37
N SER A 30 -41.08 5.05 10.53
CA SER A 30 -40.16 5.66 9.58
C SER A 30 -39.11 4.67 9.06
N PHE A 31 -38.97 4.56 7.74
CA PHE A 31 -37.88 3.82 7.10
C PHE A 31 -36.62 4.69 7.03
N SER A 32 -35.62 4.36 7.85
CA SER A 32 -34.22 4.67 7.56
C SER A 32 -33.69 3.66 6.55
N SER A 33 -32.92 4.15 5.58
CA SER A 33 -32.37 3.39 4.45
C SER A 33 -31.32 2.38 4.90
N TRP A 34 -31.64 1.09 4.80
CA TRP A 34 -30.68 -0.02 4.83
C TRP A 34 -30.53 -0.59 3.41
N PRO A 35 -29.32 -0.94 2.94
CA PRO A 35 -29.15 -1.57 1.63
C PRO A 35 -29.59 -3.04 1.68
N LEU A 36 -30.48 -3.42 0.75
CA LEU A 36 -30.96 -4.79 0.56
C LEU A 36 -29.80 -5.77 0.27
N GLN A 37 -29.55 -6.70 1.18
CA GLN A 37 -28.82 -7.94 0.90
C GLN A 37 -29.77 -8.97 0.28
N LEU A 38 -29.48 -9.39 -0.94
CA LEU A 38 -30.12 -10.54 -1.59
C LEU A 38 -29.38 -11.82 -1.17
N VAL A 39 -30.00 -12.60 -0.29
CA VAL A 39 -29.66 -14.02 -0.07
C VAL A 39 -30.58 -14.85 -0.95
N LEU A 40 -30.03 -15.61 -1.91
CA LEU A 40 -30.79 -16.63 -2.65
C LEU A 40 -30.34 -18.03 -2.19
N PRO A 41 -31.25 -18.91 -1.73
CA PRO A 41 -30.92 -20.29 -1.43
C PRO A 41 -30.86 -21.13 -2.70
N GLY A 42 -29.99 -22.15 -2.67
CA GLY A 42 -29.63 -22.97 -3.83
C GLY A 42 -30.80 -23.66 -4.54
N ILE A 43 -30.78 -23.59 -5.87
CA ILE A 43 -31.62 -24.40 -6.76
C ILE A 43 -30.70 -25.32 -7.56
N ARG A 44 -30.90 -26.64 -7.39
CA ARG A 44 -30.19 -27.70 -8.11
C ARG A 44 -30.51 -27.64 -9.61
N LYS A 45 -29.46 -27.78 -10.44
CA LYS A 45 -29.55 -27.98 -11.90
C LYS A 45 -30.33 -29.27 -12.20
N ARG A 46 -31.60 -29.19 -12.62
CA ARG A 46 -32.26 -30.17 -13.50
C ARG A 46 -33.62 -29.62 -13.94
N GLY A 47 -33.81 -29.46 -15.24
CA GLY A 47 -35.13 -29.29 -15.86
C GLY A 47 -35.52 -27.86 -16.25
N LEU A 48 -34.90 -27.29 -17.28
CA LEU A 48 -35.46 -26.17 -18.05
C LEU A 48 -34.89 -26.20 -19.48
N SER A 49 -35.35 -27.15 -20.28
CA SER A 49 -35.02 -27.25 -21.72
C SER A 49 -36.24 -27.22 -22.63
N ARG A 50 -37.40 -26.81 -22.13
CA ARG A 50 -38.60 -26.58 -22.95
C ARG A 50 -39.26 -25.31 -22.46
N LEU A 51 -39.52 -24.37 -23.37
CA LEU A 51 -39.96 -22.98 -23.20
C LEU A 51 -38.81 -21.97 -23.31
N LEU A 52 -38.34 -21.73 -24.55
CA LEU A 52 -38.02 -20.41 -25.13
C LEU A 52 -37.37 -20.59 -26.52
N PRO A 53 -37.69 -19.75 -27.54
CA PRO A 53 -37.18 -19.93 -28.90
C PRO A 53 -35.65 -19.75 -29.02
N ARG A 54 -35.00 -20.53 -29.90
CA ARG A 54 -33.54 -20.52 -30.19
C ARG A 54 -32.93 -19.13 -30.46
N ARG A 55 -33.73 -18.11 -30.81
CA ARG A 55 -33.27 -16.72 -31.02
C ARG A 55 -32.96 -15.96 -29.72
N PHE A 56 -33.45 -16.41 -28.56
CA PHE A 56 -33.15 -15.77 -27.27
C PHE A 56 -31.71 -16.02 -26.80
N TRP A 57 -31.18 -17.21 -27.09
CA TRP A 57 -29.82 -17.63 -26.71
C TRP A 57 -28.70 -16.97 -27.52
N LYS A 58 -28.97 -16.52 -28.75
CA LYS A 58 -27.97 -15.80 -29.58
C LYS A 58 -27.70 -14.36 -29.13
N ARG A 59 -28.56 -13.76 -28.30
CA ARG A 59 -28.38 -12.40 -27.77
C ARG A 59 -27.86 -12.37 -26.33
N TRP A 60 -27.88 -13.51 -25.63
CA TRP A 60 -27.30 -13.70 -24.30
C TRP A 60 -25.81 -14.12 -24.32
N GLY A 61 -25.24 -14.43 -25.49
CA GLY A 61 -23.83 -14.81 -25.64
C GLY A 61 -22.83 -13.65 -25.79
N LYS A 62 -23.25 -12.39 -25.63
CA LYS A 62 -22.39 -11.19 -25.81
C LYS A 62 -22.41 -10.19 -24.65
N CYS A 63 -22.92 -10.57 -23.48
CA CYS A 63 -22.75 -9.80 -22.26
C CYS A 63 -21.92 -10.61 -21.28
N LYS A 64 -20.59 -10.45 -21.34
CA LYS A 64 -19.70 -10.83 -20.25
C LYS A 64 -19.94 -9.85 -19.09
N TYR A 65 -21.06 -9.97 -18.39
CA TYR A 65 -21.10 -9.47 -17.03
C TYR A 65 -20.23 -10.44 -16.23
N GLN A 66 -18.99 -10.03 -15.95
CA GLN A 66 -18.22 -10.62 -14.88
C GLN A 66 -19.10 -10.53 -13.64
N ILE A 67 -19.57 -11.68 -13.18
CA ILE A 67 -20.06 -11.81 -11.81
C ILE A 67 -18.81 -11.55 -10.97
N ASN A 68 -18.64 -10.30 -10.52
CA ASN A 68 -17.74 -9.99 -9.42
C ASN A 68 -18.33 -10.72 -8.23
N VAL A 69 -17.89 -11.97 -8.03
CA VAL A 69 -17.89 -12.57 -6.71
C VAL A 69 -17.15 -11.55 -5.87
N LEU A 70 -17.84 -10.91 -4.93
CA LEU A 70 -17.26 -10.04 -3.93
C LEU A 70 -16.22 -10.88 -3.18
N ARG A 71 -14.98 -10.91 -3.72
CA ARG A 71 -13.84 -11.41 -2.98
C ARG A 71 -13.77 -10.50 -1.77
N ARG A 72 -13.66 -11.11 -0.59
CA ARG A 72 -13.32 -10.33 0.59
C ARG A 72 -12.09 -9.49 0.22
N PRO A 73 -12.05 -8.22 0.61
CA PRO A 73 -10.81 -7.46 0.55
C PRO A 73 -9.76 -8.28 1.33
N VAL A 74 -8.65 -8.68 0.71
CA VAL A 74 -7.61 -9.51 1.35
C VAL A 74 -6.30 -8.75 1.29
N ILE A 75 -5.82 -8.35 2.47
CA ILE A 75 -4.48 -7.78 2.63
C ILE A 75 -3.45 -8.75 2.04
N GLN A 76 -2.55 -8.21 1.21
CA GLN A 76 -1.42 -8.94 0.66
C GLN A 76 -0.20 -8.72 1.56
N PHE A 77 0.54 -9.80 1.84
CA PHE A 77 1.69 -9.73 2.75
C PHE A 77 3.01 -9.83 2.01
N GLY A 78 3.92 -8.90 2.28
CA GLY A 78 5.25 -8.84 1.70
C GLY A 78 6.36 -8.79 2.72
N ILE A 79 7.57 -8.75 2.19
CA ILE A 79 8.81 -8.56 2.95
C ILE A 79 9.80 -7.75 2.11
N TYR A 80 10.53 -6.86 2.78
CA TYR A 80 11.59 -6.08 2.17
C TYR A 80 12.85 -6.93 1.96
N TYR A 81 13.41 -6.93 0.75
CA TYR A 81 14.57 -7.79 0.40
C TYR A 81 15.79 -7.55 1.30
N ALA A 82 15.94 -6.33 1.84
CA ALA A 82 17.05 -5.92 2.68
C ALA A 82 17.17 -6.77 3.96
N TYR A 83 16.11 -7.51 4.33
CA TYR A 83 16.16 -8.49 5.40
C TYR A 83 17.31 -9.49 5.25
N TRP A 84 17.67 -9.89 4.02
CA TRP A 84 18.66 -10.94 3.74
C TRP A 84 20.02 -10.44 3.27
N THR A 85 20.25 -9.13 3.22
CA THR A 85 21.48 -8.57 2.64
C THR A 85 22.05 -7.44 3.49
N HIS A 86 23.34 -7.18 3.28
CA HIS A 86 24.07 -6.10 3.91
C HIS A 86 24.15 -4.84 3.03
N ASP A 87 23.83 -4.98 1.75
CA ASP A 87 23.99 -3.95 0.73
C ASP A 87 22.63 -3.52 0.16
N TRP A 88 22.48 -2.22 -0.09
CA TRP A 88 21.26 -1.70 -0.73
C TRP A 88 21.20 -2.07 -2.21
N ASP A 89 22.34 -2.17 -2.91
CA ASP A 89 22.35 -2.46 -4.34
C ASP A 89 22.63 -3.94 -4.64
N VAL A 90 21.60 -4.71 -4.98
CA VAL A 90 21.68 -6.15 -5.26
C VAL A 90 20.79 -6.57 -6.43
N ASP A 91 21.01 -7.75 -6.99
CA ASP A 91 20.04 -8.37 -7.91
C ASP A 91 18.80 -8.85 -7.13
N PHE A 92 17.63 -8.29 -7.45
CA PHE A 92 16.37 -8.67 -6.80
C PHE A 92 15.81 -10.02 -7.26
N VAL A 93 16.21 -10.49 -8.45
CA VAL A 93 15.61 -11.68 -9.10
C VAL A 93 15.69 -12.95 -8.22
N PRO A 94 16.81 -13.26 -7.54
CA PRO A 94 16.90 -14.43 -6.66
C PRO A 94 15.91 -14.42 -5.48
N TYR A 95 15.52 -13.24 -4.98
CA TYR A 95 14.61 -13.13 -3.84
C TYR A 95 13.17 -13.50 -4.19
N ILE A 96 12.75 -13.38 -5.46
CA ILE A 96 11.38 -13.67 -5.90
C ILE A 96 10.99 -15.12 -5.60
N ALA A 97 11.84 -16.07 -5.99
CA ALA A 97 11.61 -17.49 -5.73
C ALA A 97 11.66 -17.79 -4.22
N ARG A 98 12.53 -17.09 -3.49
CA ARG A 98 12.64 -17.20 -2.03
C ARG A 98 11.35 -16.75 -1.35
N VAL A 99 10.88 -15.53 -1.58
CA VAL A 99 9.66 -15.02 -0.93
C VAL A 99 8.43 -15.84 -1.29
N LYS A 100 8.34 -16.36 -2.52
CA LYS A 100 7.26 -17.26 -2.94
C LYS A 100 7.24 -18.53 -2.12
N LYS A 101 8.41 -19.16 -1.92
CA LYS A 101 8.56 -20.38 -1.11
C LYS A 101 8.15 -20.14 0.35
N LEU A 102 8.41 -18.94 0.88
CA LEU A 102 8.09 -18.56 2.26
C LEU A 102 6.63 -18.11 2.46
N GLY A 103 5.82 -18.09 1.39
CA GLY A 103 4.39 -17.82 1.46
C GLY A 103 4.00 -16.34 1.38
N PHE A 104 4.91 -15.46 0.97
CA PHE A 104 4.60 -14.05 0.71
C PHE A 104 3.92 -13.85 -0.65
N ASP A 105 3.14 -12.78 -0.73
CA ASP A 105 2.48 -12.30 -1.95
C ASP A 105 3.33 -11.22 -2.65
N ILE A 106 4.16 -10.50 -1.88
CA ILE A 106 4.90 -9.31 -2.32
C ILE A 106 6.39 -9.45 -1.99
N LEU A 107 7.24 -8.97 -2.92
CA LEU A 107 8.62 -8.61 -2.65
C LEU A 107 8.75 -7.09 -2.77
N GLU A 108 9.22 -6.44 -1.72
CA GLU A 108 9.57 -5.02 -1.82
C GLU A 108 11.04 -4.83 -2.18
N VAL A 109 11.32 -3.90 -3.09
CA VAL A 109 12.64 -3.64 -3.67
C VAL A 109 13.07 -2.18 -3.50
N ASN A 110 14.37 -1.90 -3.60
CA ASN A 110 14.87 -0.53 -3.56
C ASN A 110 14.58 0.21 -4.88
N ALA A 111 13.87 1.34 -4.80
CA ALA A 111 13.44 2.10 -5.97
C ALA A 111 14.63 2.76 -6.71
N GLY A 112 15.68 3.15 -5.97
CA GLY A 112 16.89 3.74 -6.53
C GLY A 112 17.68 2.74 -7.39
N THR A 113 17.78 1.47 -6.96
CA THR A 113 18.39 0.41 -7.75
C THR A 113 17.61 0.16 -9.04
N ILE A 114 16.29 0.01 -9.00
CA ILE A 114 15.51 -0.25 -10.23
C ILE A 114 15.60 0.92 -11.23
N ALA A 115 15.74 2.15 -10.75
CA ALA A 115 15.94 3.33 -11.60
C ALA A 115 17.30 3.30 -12.33
N ARG A 116 18.32 2.66 -11.77
CA ARG A 116 19.65 2.49 -12.40
C ARG A 116 19.75 1.29 -13.33
N LEU A 117 18.87 0.29 -13.20
CA LEU A 117 18.86 -0.87 -14.09
C LEU A 117 18.61 -0.48 -15.55
N GLY A 118 19.10 -1.28 -16.50
CA GLY A 118 18.68 -1.15 -17.90
C GLY A 118 17.29 -1.75 -18.13
N SER A 119 16.58 -1.31 -19.18
CA SER A 119 15.22 -1.80 -19.49
C SER A 119 15.13 -3.33 -19.61
N LYS A 120 16.14 -4.02 -20.15
CA LYS A 120 16.17 -5.50 -20.21
C LYS A 120 16.22 -6.15 -18.81
N GLN A 121 16.93 -5.54 -17.86
CA GLN A 121 17.01 -6.03 -16.48
C GLN A 121 15.68 -5.80 -15.76
N ARG A 122 15.06 -4.63 -15.93
CA ARG A 122 13.71 -4.34 -15.42
C ARG A 122 12.66 -5.28 -15.99
N GLU A 123 12.72 -5.56 -17.29
CA GLU A 123 11.82 -6.51 -17.93
C GLU A 123 12.00 -7.93 -17.37
N LYS A 124 13.24 -8.38 -17.16
CA LYS A 124 13.56 -9.66 -16.53
C LYS A 124 12.98 -9.73 -15.11
N LEU A 125 13.15 -8.68 -14.31
CA LEU A 125 12.61 -8.56 -12.96
C LEU A 125 11.09 -8.72 -12.97
N ARG A 126 10.38 -7.91 -13.78
CA ARG A 126 8.92 -7.99 -13.95
C ARG A 126 8.45 -9.38 -14.36
N LYS A 127 9.03 -9.94 -15.43
CA LYS A 127 8.65 -11.26 -15.95
C LYS A 127 8.84 -12.36 -14.92
N THR A 128 9.93 -12.30 -14.15
CA THR A 128 10.19 -13.30 -13.11
C THR A 128 9.19 -13.18 -11.96
N ALA A 129 8.89 -11.97 -11.50
CA ALA A 129 7.89 -11.73 -10.46
C ALA A 129 6.51 -12.23 -10.90
N SER A 130 6.06 -11.84 -12.09
CA SER A 130 4.78 -12.29 -12.66
C SER A 130 4.71 -13.81 -12.83
N ALA A 131 5.79 -14.46 -13.28
CA ALA A 131 5.82 -15.92 -13.44
C ALA A 131 5.70 -16.68 -12.12
N ASN A 132 6.10 -16.07 -11.00
CA ASN A 132 5.99 -16.65 -9.66
C ASN A 132 4.72 -16.20 -8.92
N GLY A 133 3.90 -15.34 -9.53
CA GLY A 133 2.75 -14.73 -8.89
C GLY A 133 3.14 -13.92 -7.65
N ILE A 134 4.24 -13.16 -7.76
CA ILE A 134 4.73 -12.21 -6.76
C ILE A 134 4.50 -10.80 -7.29
N GLU A 135 3.87 -9.98 -6.48
CA GLU A 135 3.76 -8.55 -6.70
C GLU A 135 5.03 -7.83 -6.23
N LEU A 136 5.37 -6.74 -6.90
CA LEU A 136 6.52 -5.91 -6.54
C LEU A 136 6.02 -4.56 -6.04
N THR A 137 6.49 -4.16 -4.85
CA THR A 137 6.42 -2.79 -4.33
C THR A 137 7.83 -2.19 -4.28
N ALA A 138 7.95 -0.88 -4.15
CA ALA A 138 9.25 -0.23 -4.05
C ALA A 138 9.29 0.78 -2.90
N VAL A 139 10.46 0.92 -2.27
CA VAL A 139 10.74 1.91 -1.24
C VAL A 139 12.06 2.64 -1.54
N VAL A 140 12.17 3.90 -1.16
CA VAL A 140 13.43 4.65 -1.22
C VAL A 140 13.49 5.76 -0.17
N GLY A 141 14.66 5.93 0.44
CA GLY A 141 15.02 7.18 1.11
C GLY A 141 15.87 8.02 0.16
N LEU A 142 15.48 9.27 -0.11
CA LEU A 142 16.27 10.12 -1.01
C LEU A 142 17.60 10.49 -0.35
N THR A 143 18.68 10.47 -1.10
CA THR A 143 19.97 10.98 -0.61
C THR A 143 20.01 12.50 -0.69
N LYS A 144 20.98 13.12 0.00
CA LYS A 144 21.14 14.59 0.05
C LYS A 144 21.14 15.28 -1.32
N GLU A 145 21.69 14.64 -2.35
CA GLU A 145 21.76 15.21 -3.70
C GLU A 145 20.41 15.27 -4.44
N PHE A 146 19.42 14.54 -3.92
CA PHE A 146 18.04 14.44 -4.41
C PHE A 146 17.02 14.99 -3.41
N ASP A 147 17.46 15.73 -2.39
CA ASP A 147 16.57 16.29 -1.37
C ASP A 147 15.57 17.31 -1.96
N ILE A 148 14.31 16.91 -2.07
CA ILE A 148 13.25 17.80 -2.58
C ILE A 148 12.80 18.87 -1.56
N SER A 149 13.28 18.80 -0.32
CA SER A 149 13.06 19.81 0.71
C SER A 149 14.22 20.82 0.84
N SER A 150 15.29 20.63 0.07
CA SER A 150 16.52 21.43 0.14
C SER A 150 16.28 22.91 -0.12
N GLU A 151 17.06 23.79 0.51
CA GLU A 151 17.09 25.22 0.16
C GLU A 151 17.60 25.47 -1.26
N ASP A 152 18.55 24.64 -1.73
CA ASP A 152 19.09 24.73 -3.08
C ASP A 152 18.07 24.24 -4.11
N LYS A 153 17.64 25.16 -4.98
CA LYS A 153 16.70 24.88 -6.06
C LYS A 153 17.20 23.79 -7.00
N ASN A 154 18.51 23.75 -7.32
CA ASN A 154 19.06 22.75 -8.24
C ASN A 154 19.00 21.35 -7.61
N THR A 155 19.22 21.24 -6.31
CA THR A 155 19.04 19.98 -5.56
C THR A 155 17.60 19.49 -5.63
N ARG A 156 16.62 20.38 -5.44
CA ARG A 156 15.20 20.03 -5.59
C ARG A 156 14.85 19.57 -7.00
N GLU A 157 15.31 20.28 -8.03
CA GLU A 157 15.09 19.90 -9.44
C GLU A 157 15.69 18.53 -9.77
N ARG A 158 16.89 18.21 -9.25
CA ARG A 158 17.47 16.86 -9.37
C ARG A 158 16.63 15.80 -8.68
N GLY A 159 16.12 16.10 -7.48
CA GLY A 159 15.24 15.20 -6.72
C GLY A 159 13.94 14.88 -7.45
N ILE A 160 13.24 15.91 -7.96
CA ILE A 160 12.05 15.74 -8.80
C ILE A 160 12.38 14.90 -10.04
N GLY A 161 13.48 15.21 -10.73
CA GLY A 161 13.94 14.44 -11.88
C GLY A 161 14.26 12.98 -11.54
N PHE A 162 14.76 12.70 -10.33
CA PHE A 162 15.03 11.34 -9.87
C PHE A 162 13.75 10.57 -9.55
N LEU A 163 12.78 11.19 -8.87
CA LEU A 163 11.46 10.61 -8.64
C LEU A 163 10.77 10.28 -9.97
N ASN A 164 10.87 11.15 -10.98
CA ASN A 164 10.33 10.87 -12.31
C ASN A 164 10.99 9.65 -12.97
N ARG A 165 12.31 9.48 -12.84
CA ARG A 165 13.02 8.28 -13.33
C ARG A 165 12.60 7.02 -12.58
N ILE A 166 12.38 7.12 -11.27
CA ILE A 166 11.85 6.03 -10.45
C ILE A 166 10.46 5.62 -10.95
N ALA A 167 9.57 6.57 -11.21
CA ALA A 167 8.23 6.31 -11.73
C ALA A 167 8.27 5.57 -13.08
N ASP A 168 9.13 6.00 -14.02
CA ASP A 168 9.32 5.31 -15.30
C ASP A 168 9.83 3.87 -15.10
N ALA A 169 10.84 3.69 -14.24
CA ALA A 169 11.39 2.37 -13.92
C ALA A 169 10.37 1.45 -13.23
N MET A 170 9.57 1.98 -12.30
CA MET A 170 8.48 1.26 -11.65
C MET A 170 7.44 0.82 -12.67
N HIS A 171 7.05 1.70 -13.59
CA HIS A 171 6.10 1.38 -14.65
C HIS A 171 6.62 0.23 -15.54
N GLU A 172 7.89 0.28 -15.96
CA GLU A 172 8.55 -0.82 -16.70
C GLU A 172 8.58 -2.14 -15.90
N CYS A 173 8.76 -2.06 -14.57
CA CYS A 173 8.74 -3.20 -13.66
C CYS A 173 7.33 -3.71 -13.31
N GLY A 174 6.28 -2.97 -13.66
CA GLY A 174 4.90 -3.27 -13.23
C GLY A 174 4.62 -2.98 -11.76
N ILE A 175 5.43 -2.13 -11.12
CA ILE A 175 5.26 -1.69 -9.73
C ILE A 175 4.28 -0.52 -9.70
N ARG A 176 3.40 -0.47 -8.71
CA ARG A 176 2.38 0.61 -8.56
C ARG A 176 2.55 1.48 -7.32
N LYS A 177 3.41 1.09 -6.38
CA LYS A 177 3.56 1.74 -5.08
C LYS A 177 5.02 2.09 -4.81
N LEU A 178 5.27 3.36 -4.56
CA LEU A 178 6.52 3.87 -4.02
C LEU A 178 6.27 4.31 -2.58
N GLY A 179 6.99 3.73 -1.63
CA GLY A 179 7.03 4.17 -0.25
C GLY A 179 8.35 4.86 0.10
N GLY A 180 8.43 5.37 1.33
CA GLY A 180 9.67 5.85 1.92
C GLY A 180 9.72 7.35 2.16
N ILE A 181 10.91 7.83 2.51
CA ILE A 181 11.24 9.24 2.69
C ILE A 181 11.47 9.88 1.32
N ILE A 182 10.38 10.07 0.58
CA ILE A 182 10.35 10.68 -0.76
C ILE A 182 10.07 12.19 -0.71
N TYR A 183 9.78 12.72 0.47
CA TYR A 183 9.47 14.13 0.74
C TYR A 183 10.70 14.92 1.24
N GLY A 184 11.85 14.28 1.39
CA GLY A 184 13.10 14.91 1.83
C GLY A 184 14.24 13.90 1.81
N MET A 185 15.43 14.27 2.27
CA MET A 185 16.52 13.29 2.39
C MET A 185 16.36 12.36 3.60
N TRP A 186 16.91 11.15 3.47
CA TRP A 186 17.10 10.20 4.56
C TRP A 186 18.57 9.72 4.62
N PRO A 187 19.17 9.68 5.82
CA PRO A 187 18.66 10.29 7.05
C PRO A 187 18.65 11.83 6.92
N GLY A 188 17.61 12.47 7.45
CA GLY A 188 17.45 13.91 7.41
C GLY A 188 17.37 14.48 8.82
N MET A 189 18.47 15.01 9.34
CA MET A 189 18.48 15.70 10.63
C MET A 189 18.53 17.21 10.40
N LEU A 190 17.79 17.98 11.21
CA LEU A 190 18.10 19.40 11.34
C LEU A 190 19.51 19.49 11.91
N ASN A 191 20.37 20.28 11.29
CA ASN A 191 21.71 20.49 11.84
C ASN A 191 21.60 20.99 13.28
N ASP A 192 22.45 20.48 14.16
CA ASP A 192 22.54 20.86 15.59
C ASP A 192 22.75 22.38 15.83
N PHE A 193 22.98 23.15 14.77
CA PHE A 193 23.24 24.59 14.77
C PHE A 193 22.15 25.42 14.06
N SER A 194 21.04 24.82 13.62
CA SER A 194 19.90 25.60 13.13
C SER A 194 19.27 26.34 14.30
N THR A 195 19.65 27.61 14.48
CA THR A 195 19.08 28.50 15.50
C THR A 195 17.71 29.07 15.10
N GLU A 196 17.25 28.75 13.90
CA GLU A 196 16.00 29.27 13.37
C GLU A 196 14.83 28.35 13.70
N ALA A 197 13.89 28.87 14.49
CA ALA A 197 12.70 28.15 14.95
C ALA A 197 11.79 27.65 13.80
N ASN A 198 11.95 28.20 12.58
CA ASN A 198 11.04 27.96 11.46
C ASN A 198 11.64 27.10 10.32
N GLU A 199 12.80 26.46 10.52
CA GLU A 199 13.45 25.72 9.42
C GLU A 199 12.61 24.53 8.95
N ARG A 200 11.96 23.83 9.89
CA ARG A 200 11.04 22.74 9.55
C ARG A 200 9.92 23.22 8.63
N GLU A 201 9.29 24.34 8.95
CA GLU A 201 8.19 24.94 8.20
C GLU A 201 8.64 25.37 6.79
N ARG A 202 9.85 25.93 6.66
CA ARG A 202 10.39 26.29 5.34
C ARG A 202 10.70 25.05 4.50
N ALA A 203 11.35 24.04 5.08
CA ALA A 203 11.62 22.77 4.41
C ALA A 203 10.33 22.05 4.00
N TRP A 204 9.30 22.11 4.85
CA TRP A 204 7.95 21.62 4.57
C TRP A 204 7.36 22.27 3.32
N HIS A 205 7.32 23.61 3.26
CA HIS A 205 6.76 24.32 2.11
C HIS A 205 7.52 24.02 0.80
N ARG A 206 8.86 23.92 0.86
CA ARG A 206 9.68 23.53 -0.29
C ARG A 206 9.35 22.11 -0.75
N SER A 207 9.26 21.19 0.20
CA SER A 207 8.91 19.79 -0.03
C SER A 207 7.53 19.64 -0.68
N VAL A 208 6.49 20.26 -0.11
CA VAL A 208 5.12 20.24 -0.68
C VAL A 208 5.11 20.78 -2.11
N PHE A 209 5.80 21.90 -2.36
CA PHE A 209 5.90 22.47 -3.71
C PHE A 209 6.54 21.50 -4.71
N SER A 210 7.67 20.88 -4.33
CA SER A 210 8.36 19.91 -5.18
C SER A 210 7.59 18.61 -5.36
N MET A 211 6.91 18.11 -4.33
CA MET A 211 6.09 16.91 -4.40
C MET A 211 4.88 17.10 -5.30
N ARG A 212 4.22 18.28 -5.28
CA ARG A 212 3.16 18.64 -6.23
C ARG A 212 3.60 18.55 -7.70
N GLU A 213 4.88 18.80 -7.97
CA GLU A 213 5.43 18.64 -9.31
C GLU A 213 5.74 17.17 -9.61
N ALA A 214 6.45 16.49 -8.71
CA ALA A 214 6.88 15.11 -8.89
C ALA A 214 5.71 14.11 -8.99
N VAL A 215 4.64 14.31 -8.20
CA VAL A 215 3.51 13.38 -8.14
C VAL A 215 2.70 13.34 -9.44
N LYS A 216 2.75 14.36 -10.29
CA LYS A 216 2.06 14.37 -11.61
C LYS A 216 2.49 13.20 -12.48
N LYS A 217 3.77 12.84 -12.45
CA LYS A 217 4.30 11.68 -13.18
C LYS A 217 3.74 10.37 -12.62
N ALA A 218 3.54 10.30 -11.30
CA ALA A 218 2.88 9.16 -10.67
C ALA A 218 1.41 9.07 -11.09
N GLU A 219 0.68 10.19 -11.14
CA GLU A 219 -0.70 10.27 -11.62
C GLU A 219 -0.82 9.74 -13.06
N ASP A 220 0.01 10.27 -13.98
CA ASP A 220 0.02 9.89 -15.40
C ASP A 220 0.24 8.38 -15.60
N LEU A 221 1.06 7.78 -14.75
CA LEU A 221 1.41 6.36 -14.82
C LEU A 221 0.50 5.47 -13.95
N GLY A 222 -0.42 6.05 -13.18
CA GLY A 222 -1.28 5.35 -12.23
C GLY A 222 -0.50 4.66 -11.11
N LEU A 223 0.49 5.37 -10.55
CA LEU A 223 1.30 4.97 -9.41
C LEU A 223 0.89 5.78 -8.16
N ASN A 224 1.16 5.27 -6.97
CA ASN A 224 1.03 6.02 -5.73
C ASN A 224 2.41 6.30 -5.14
N TYR A 225 2.59 7.55 -4.70
CA TYR A 225 3.67 8.00 -3.86
C TYR A 225 3.15 8.03 -2.43
N ASN A 226 3.65 7.16 -1.58
CA ASN A 226 3.23 7.00 -0.21
C ASN A 226 4.31 7.62 0.68
N VAL A 227 4.01 8.75 1.31
CA VAL A 227 4.94 9.44 2.21
C VAL A 227 4.98 8.72 3.54
N GLU A 228 6.15 8.21 3.89
CA GLU A 228 6.33 7.43 5.12
C GLU A 228 6.43 8.33 6.34
N VAL A 229 5.70 7.97 7.40
CA VAL A 229 5.88 8.56 8.73
C VAL A 229 7.05 7.87 9.41
N VAL A 230 8.09 8.64 9.76
CA VAL A 230 9.30 8.09 10.39
C VAL A 230 9.60 8.75 11.73
N ASN A 231 10.38 8.08 12.58
CA ASN A 231 10.74 8.64 13.89
C ASN A 231 11.67 9.86 13.76
N ARG A 232 11.70 10.68 14.80
CA ARG A 232 12.46 11.93 14.90
C ARG A 232 13.98 11.78 14.74
N PHE A 233 14.52 10.57 14.86
CA PHE A 233 15.95 10.29 14.70
C PHE A 233 16.35 10.01 13.26
N GLU A 234 15.37 9.80 12.38
CA GLU A 234 15.58 9.47 10.97
C GLU A 234 15.14 10.61 10.05
N GLN A 235 14.11 11.38 10.42
CA GLN A 235 13.67 12.56 9.70
C GLN A 235 12.92 13.55 10.62
N PHE A 236 12.85 14.85 10.26
CA PHE A 236 12.26 15.94 11.05
C PHE A 236 10.93 16.54 10.51
N LEU A 237 10.52 16.23 9.29
CA LEU A 237 9.33 16.83 8.64
C LEU A 237 8.04 16.12 9.05
N ILE A 238 7.99 14.79 8.85
CA ILE A 238 6.78 13.97 9.02
C ILE A 238 7.08 12.90 10.07
N ASN A 239 6.61 13.12 11.30
CA ASN A 239 6.86 12.21 12.42
C ASN A 239 5.61 11.57 13.00
N THR A 240 4.44 12.10 12.69
CA THR A 240 3.14 11.51 13.04
C THR A 240 2.27 11.33 11.80
N CYS A 241 1.25 10.49 11.92
CA CYS A 241 0.20 10.35 10.93
C CYS A 241 -0.53 11.67 10.70
N GLU A 242 -0.66 12.52 11.72
CA GLU A 242 -1.23 13.85 11.57
C GLU A 242 -0.40 14.73 10.65
N ASP A 243 0.92 14.72 10.80
CA ASP A 243 1.82 15.39 9.83
C ASP A 243 1.60 14.83 8.42
N ALA A 244 1.59 13.50 8.24
CA ALA A 244 1.45 12.92 6.91
C ALA A 244 0.12 13.28 6.24
N VAL A 245 -0.99 13.26 6.99
CA VAL A 245 -2.31 13.66 6.49
C VAL A 245 -2.30 15.13 6.07
N ASN A 246 -1.78 16.02 6.92
CA ASN A 246 -1.65 17.44 6.58
C ASN A 246 -0.78 17.66 5.35
N TYR A 247 0.33 16.91 5.23
CA TYR A 247 1.24 16.98 4.09
C TYR A 247 0.54 16.59 2.78
N ILE A 248 -0.15 15.45 2.74
CA ILE A 248 -0.82 15.00 1.51
C ILE A 248 -2.02 15.88 1.14
N ASP A 249 -2.71 16.45 2.14
CA ASP A 249 -3.80 17.40 1.91
C ASP A 249 -3.27 18.69 1.29
N GLU A 250 -2.13 19.20 1.77
CA GLU A 250 -1.43 20.32 1.14
C GLU A 250 -0.92 19.96 -0.25
N VAL A 251 -0.35 18.77 -0.47
CA VAL A 251 0.04 18.34 -1.83
C VAL A 251 -1.17 18.30 -2.76
N GLY A 252 -2.33 17.85 -2.27
CA GLY A 252 -3.60 17.92 -3.00
C GLY A 252 -3.70 16.96 -4.19
N SER A 253 -2.94 15.87 -4.18
CA SER A 253 -2.98 14.81 -5.21
C SER A 253 -3.61 13.53 -4.67
N PRO A 254 -4.54 12.88 -5.40
CA PRO A 254 -5.08 11.58 -4.99
C PRO A 254 -4.05 10.45 -5.05
N ASN A 255 -2.92 10.65 -5.72
CA ASN A 255 -1.82 9.70 -5.85
C ASN A 255 -0.67 9.96 -4.85
N CYS A 256 -0.81 10.97 -3.98
CA CYS A 256 0.02 11.14 -2.78
C CYS A 256 -0.74 10.57 -1.59
N LYS A 257 -0.18 9.56 -0.92
CA LYS A 257 -0.83 8.78 0.14
C LYS A 257 0.02 8.72 1.40
N VAL A 258 -0.58 8.33 2.51
CA VAL A 258 0.14 8.07 3.77
C VAL A 258 0.73 6.65 3.74
N MET A 259 1.95 6.53 4.24
CA MET A 259 2.54 5.25 4.62
C MET A 259 2.90 5.29 6.11
N LEU A 260 2.50 4.26 6.85
CA LEU A 260 2.82 4.11 8.27
C LEU A 260 3.71 2.88 8.47
N ASP A 261 4.60 2.94 9.45
CA ASP A 261 5.38 1.81 9.94
C ASP A 261 5.21 1.68 11.46
N THR A 262 4.86 0.47 11.91
CA THR A 262 4.82 0.11 13.33
C THR A 262 6.09 0.43 14.14
N PHE A 263 7.30 0.35 13.56
CA PHE A 263 8.53 0.70 14.27
C PHE A 263 8.60 2.20 14.58
N HIS A 264 8.20 3.03 13.62
CA HIS A 264 8.17 4.48 13.77
C HIS A 264 7.00 4.93 14.66
N MET A 265 5.81 4.36 14.45
CA MET A 265 4.64 4.62 15.28
C MET A 265 4.90 4.31 16.76
N ASN A 266 5.64 3.25 17.06
CA ASN A 266 6.03 2.89 18.43
C ASN A 266 6.80 4.00 19.18
N ILE A 267 7.43 4.92 18.46
CA ILE A 267 8.22 6.01 19.05
C ILE A 267 7.40 7.30 19.13
N GLU A 268 6.62 7.61 18.10
CA GLU A 268 6.04 8.95 17.92
C GLU A 268 4.53 9.03 18.18
N GLU A 269 3.78 7.95 18.00
CA GLU A 269 2.32 7.98 18.09
C GLU A 269 1.82 7.69 19.51
N ASP A 270 0.80 8.44 19.93
CA ASP A 270 0.09 8.17 21.19
C ASP A 270 -0.72 6.86 21.14
N SER A 271 -1.19 6.46 19.95
CA SER A 271 -1.99 5.25 19.74
C SER A 271 -1.81 4.69 18.33
N PHE A 272 -1.54 3.38 18.24
CA PHE A 272 -1.47 2.69 16.95
C PHE A 272 -2.81 2.72 16.21
N ALA A 273 -3.90 2.36 16.89
CA ALA A 273 -5.24 2.43 16.31
C ALA A 273 -5.61 3.86 15.88
N GLY A 274 -5.33 4.86 16.73
CA GLY A 274 -5.66 6.25 16.44
C GLY A 274 -4.96 6.78 15.19
N ALA A 275 -3.67 6.47 15.02
CA ALA A 275 -2.91 6.83 13.82
C ALA A 275 -3.45 6.12 12.56
N ILE A 276 -3.73 4.82 12.63
CA ILE A 276 -4.30 4.07 11.49
C ILE A 276 -5.67 4.62 11.10
N GLU A 277 -6.53 4.89 12.08
CA GLU A 277 -7.87 5.45 11.85
C GLU A 277 -7.82 6.85 11.24
N ARG A 278 -6.86 7.67 11.69
CA ARG A 278 -6.60 8.99 11.12
C ARG A 278 -6.15 8.92 9.67
N ALA A 279 -5.27 7.99 9.31
CA ALA A 279 -4.88 7.78 7.92
C ALA A 279 -6.11 7.37 7.07
N GLY A 280 -6.97 6.49 7.59
CA GLY A 280 -8.23 6.12 6.95
C GLY A 280 -8.05 5.69 5.48
N ASN A 281 -8.86 6.25 4.59
CA ASN A 281 -8.78 5.98 3.14
C ASN A 281 -7.50 6.51 2.46
N ASN A 282 -6.70 7.30 3.18
CA ASN A 282 -5.43 7.81 2.66
C ASN A 282 -4.26 6.88 2.98
N LEU A 283 -4.43 5.84 3.79
CA LEU A 283 -3.40 4.82 4.00
C LEU A 283 -3.17 4.04 2.70
N GLY A 284 -2.03 4.24 2.06
CA GLY A 284 -1.69 3.63 0.76
C GLY A 284 -0.67 2.50 0.84
N HIS A 285 0.08 2.43 1.94
CA HIS A 285 1.07 1.38 2.21
C HIS A 285 1.31 1.23 3.72
N PHE A 286 1.71 0.04 4.18
CA PHE A 286 1.93 -0.22 5.59
C PHE A 286 3.13 -1.12 5.82
N HIS A 287 4.11 -0.62 6.58
CA HIS A 287 5.27 -1.39 7.03
C HIS A 287 5.05 -1.97 8.42
N VAL A 288 5.60 -3.17 8.63
CA VAL A 288 5.51 -3.86 9.92
C VAL A 288 6.86 -4.41 10.38
N GLY A 289 7.18 -4.18 11.65
CA GLY A 289 8.35 -4.69 12.33
C GLY A 289 8.15 -4.57 13.83
N GLU A 290 8.84 -5.39 14.61
CA GLU A 290 8.83 -5.21 16.06
C GLU A 290 9.54 -3.91 16.46
N ASN A 291 9.35 -3.51 17.72
CA ASN A 291 9.95 -2.32 18.32
C ASN A 291 11.48 -2.22 18.20
N ASN A 292 12.16 -3.34 17.90
CA ASN A 292 13.59 -3.45 17.68
C ASN A 292 13.94 -4.06 16.31
N ARG A 293 13.07 -3.87 15.30
CA ARG A 293 13.23 -4.33 13.91
C ARG A 293 13.31 -5.87 13.75
N LYS A 294 12.92 -6.67 14.76
CA LYS A 294 12.69 -8.11 14.56
C LYS A 294 11.47 -8.36 13.66
N PRO A 295 11.37 -9.54 13.02
CA PRO A 295 10.13 -9.97 12.40
C PRO A 295 8.95 -9.91 13.39
N PRO A 296 7.73 -9.58 12.93
CA PRO A 296 6.53 -9.55 13.77
C PRO A 296 6.29 -10.83 14.60
N GLY A 297 5.94 -10.67 15.87
CA GLY A 297 5.57 -11.74 16.80
C GLY A 297 6.56 -11.99 17.95
N TYR A 298 7.56 -11.12 18.13
CA TYR A 298 8.65 -11.30 19.10
C TYR A 298 8.80 -10.18 20.13
N GLY A 299 8.05 -9.09 19.99
CA GLY A 299 8.17 -7.89 20.81
C GLY A 299 6.84 -7.51 21.43
N HIS A 300 6.67 -6.20 21.65
CA HIS A 300 5.51 -5.65 22.36
C HIS A 300 4.53 -4.90 21.45
N ILE A 301 4.74 -4.91 20.14
CA ILE A 301 3.85 -4.21 19.21
C ILE A 301 2.43 -4.82 19.31
N PRO A 302 1.36 -4.01 19.48
CA PRO A 302 0.02 -4.52 19.76
C PRO A 302 -0.68 -5.00 18.47
N TRP A 303 -0.27 -6.14 17.94
CA TRP A 303 -0.72 -6.67 16.64
C TRP A 303 -2.24 -6.86 16.52
N ASP A 304 -2.92 -7.25 17.59
CA ASP A 304 -4.39 -7.40 17.60
C ASP A 304 -5.13 -6.05 17.49
N GLU A 305 -4.57 -4.99 18.10
CA GLU A 305 -5.07 -3.62 17.97
C GLU A 305 -4.90 -3.11 16.54
N ILE A 306 -3.69 -3.26 15.99
CA ILE A 306 -3.34 -2.83 14.63
C ILE A 306 -4.23 -3.53 13.60
N GLY A 307 -4.31 -4.86 13.63
CA GLY A 307 -5.16 -5.63 12.71
C GLY A 307 -6.62 -5.22 12.81
N SER A 308 -7.10 -4.91 14.02
CA SER A 308 -8.48 -4.42 14.22
C SER A 308 -8.70 -3.02 13.65
N ALA A 309 -7.73 -2.11 13.79
CA ALA A 309 -7.81 -0.76 13.22
C ALA A 309 -7.79 -0.79 11.68
N LEU A 310 -6.91 -1.59 11.08
CA LEU A 310 -6.87 -1.81 9.62
C LEU A 310 -8.21 -2.33 9.09
N ARG A 311 -8.84 -3.30 9.79
CA ARG A 311 -10.19 -3.78 9.45
C ARG A 311 -11.26 -2.70 9.59
N ARG A 312 -11.20 -1.84 10.62
CA ARG A 312 -12.17 -0.75 10.84
C ARG A 312 -12.15 0.27 9.70
N ILE A 313 -10.97 0.60 9.19
CA ILE A 313 -10.83 1.50 8.03
C ILE A 313 -11.06 0.78 6.69
N GLY A 314 -11.26 -0.54 6.70
CA GLY A 314 -11.47 -1.34 5.49
C GLY A 314 -10.21 -1.49 4.64
N TYR A 315 -9.02 -1.43 5.24
CA TYR A 315 -7.75 -1.57 4.53
C TYR A 315 -7.59 -2.96 3.93
N ASP A 316 -7.35 -3.02 2.62
CA ASP A 316 -7.34 -4.25 1.83
C ASP A 316 -6.16 -4.36 0.87
N ASP A 317 -5.10 -3.61 1.18
CA ASP A 317 -3.98 -3.36 0.30
C ASP A 317 -2.72 -4.10 0.81
N THR A 318 -1.55 -3.45 0.82
CA THR A 318 -0.26 -4.11 1.06
C THR A 318 0.29 -3.90 2.47
N VAL A 319 0.63 -5.00 3.15
CA VAL A 319 1.41 -4.99 4.40
C VAL A 319 2.76 -5.65 4.15
N VAL A 320 3.85 -4.89 4.29
CA VAL A 320 5.22 -5.38 4.03
C VAL A 320 5.99 -5.40 5.33
N MET A 321 6.55 -6.54 5.72
CA MET A 321 7.43 -6.55 6.89
C MET A 321 8.82 -6.01 6.54
N GLU A 322 9.34 -5.15 7.41
CA GLU A 322 10.65 -4.49 7.25
C GLU A 322 11.63 -4.81 8.41
N PRO A 323 11.93 -6.10 8.67
CA PRO A 323 12.90 -6.47 9.70
C PRO A 323 14.35 -6.27 9.27
N PHE A 324 15.21 -5.90 10.21
CA PHE A 324 16.66 -5.74 10.02
C PHE A 324 17.41 -6.41 11.17
N LEU A 325 18.05 -7.56 10.90
CA LEU A 325 18.63 -8.40 11.95
C LEU A 325 20.16 -8.37 12.01
N MET A 326 20.80 -7.98 10.92
CA MET A 326 22.24 -8.17 10.74
C MET A 326 22.99 -6.86 10.88
N LYS A 327 24.10 -6.88 11.62
CA LYS A 327 25.02 -5.75 11.66
C LYS A 327 25.92 -5.71 10.42
N GLY A 328 26.50 -4.54 10.15
CA GLY A 328 27.49 -4.38 9.09
C GLY A 328 26.90 -4.20 7.69
N GLY A 329 27.77 -3.78 6.76
CA GLY A 329 27.36 -3.28 5.46
C GLY A 329 26.67 -1.93 5.51
N GLU A 330 26.17 -1.50 4.37
CA GLU A 330 25.41 -0.25 4.22
C GLU A 330 24.11 -0.32 5.02
N VAL A 331 23.36 -1.42 4.89
CA VAL A 331 22.08 -1.64 5.57
C VAL A 331 22.25 -1.57 7.09
N GLY A 332 23.19 -2.35 7.65
CA GLY A 332 23.41 -2.38 9.09
C GLY A 332 23.90 -1.05 9.65
N ARG A 333 24.71 -0.29 8.88
CA ARG A 333 25.16 1.06 9.25
C ARG A 333 23.99 2.04 9.27
N ASP A 334 23.22 2.09 8.19
CA ASP A 334 22.20 3.11 7.97
C ASP A 334 20.98 2.89 8.89
N ILE A 335 20.60 1.63 9.13
CA ILE A 335 19.53 1.23 10.08
C ILE A 335 20.03 1.16 11.54
N ARG A 336 21.32 1.43 11.78
CA ARG A 336 21.93 1.47 13.13
C ARG A 336 21.84 0.13 13.88
N VAL A 337 22.02 -0.97 13.17
CA VAL A 337 22.11 -2.33 13.75
C VAL A 337 23.54 -2.58 14.23
N PHE A 338 23.82 -2.29 15.50
CA PHE A 338 25.17 -2.40 16.08
C PHE A 338 25.56 -3.80 16.57
N LYS A 339 24.60 -4.73 16.61
CA LYS A 339 24.79 -6.13 16.96
C LYS A 339 23.78 -6.99 16.23
N ASP A 340 24.11 -8.26 15.99
CA ASP A 340 23.15 -9.21 15.43
C ASP A 340 21.98 -9.37 16.40
N ILE A 341 20.78 -9.03 15.95
CA ILE A 341 19.58 -8.94 16.81
C ILE A 341 19.04 -10.34 17.15
N MET A 342 19.19 -11.28 16.21
CA MET A 342 18.85 -12.70 16.37
C MET A 342 20.01 -13.55 15.85
N PRO A 343 21.10 -13.71 16.62
CA PRO A 343 22.27 -14.46 16.17
C PRO A 343 21.93 -15.95 15.98
N ASN A 344 22.65 -16.61 15.06
CA ASN A 344 22.52 -18.05 14.76
C ASN A 344 21.10 -18.51 14.40
N THR A 345 20.32 -17.63 13.77
CA THR A 345 18.93 -17.89 13.41
C THR A 345 18.80 -18.23 11.92
N ASP A 346 17.91 -19.16 11.61
CA ASP A 346 17.46 -19.41 10.24
C ASP A 346 16.46 -18.33 9.81
N MET A 347 16.97 -17.33 9.08
CA MET A 347 16.19 -16.15 8.69
C MET A 347 15.00 -16.49 7.79
N ASP A 348 15.12 -17.48 6.91
CA ASP A 348 14.00 -17.92 6.05
C ASP A 348 12.87 -18.50 6.91
N ARG A 349 13.21 -19.33 7.90
CA ARG A 349 12.25 -19.90 8.84
C ARG A 349 11.55 -18.83 9.67
N GLU A 350 12.27 -17.80 10.10
CA GLU A 350 11.68 -16.69 10.87
C GLU A 350 10.77 -15.80 10.01
N ALA A 351 11.14 -15.52 8.77
CA ALA A 351 10.27 -14.80 7.84
C ALA A 351 8.98 -15.59 7.54
N GLU A 352 9.05 -16.91 7.35
CA GLU A 352 7.86 -17.76 7.15
C GLU A 352 6.93 -17.75 8.38
N LYS A 353 7.49 -17.85 9.59
CA LYS A 353 6.71 -17.75 10.84
C LYS A 353 6.02 -16.40 10.97
N ALA A 354 6.75 -15.30 10.73
CA ALA A 354 6.20 -13.96 10.81
C ALA A 354 5.10 -13.71 9.77
N CYS A 355 5.25 -14.25 8.55
CA CYS A 355 4.21 -14.18 7.52
C CYS A 355 2.92 -14.86 7.97
N ARG A 356 3.00 -16.07 8.53
CA ARG A 356 1.84 -16.78 9.10
C ARG A 356 1.22 -16.01 10.27
N PHE A 357 2.05 -15.49 11.17
CA PHE A 357 1.61 -14.71 12.32
C PHE A 357 0.80 -13.48 11.89
N LEU A 358 1.30 -12.70 10.93
CA LEU A 358 0.58 -11.53 10.41
C LEU A 358 -0.73 -11.92 9.75
N ARG A 359 -0.74 -12.98 8.93
CA ARG A 359 -1.97 -13.47 8.29
C ARG A 359 -3.02 -13.88 9.33
N GLU A 360 -2.62 -14.46 10.45
CA GLU A 360 -3.54 -14.80 11.55
C GLU A 360 -4.08 -13.56 12.26
N LYS A 361 -3.19 -12.61 12.60
CA LYS A 361 -3.56 -11.40 13.35
C LYS A 361 -4.44 -10.43 12.56
N PHE A 362 -4.21 -10.34 11.26
CA PHE A 362 -4.88 -9.38 10.37
C PHE A 362 -6.01 -10.05 9.54
N ALA A 363 -6.34 -11.32 9.81
CA ALA A 363 -7.45 -12.06 9.17
C ALA A 363 -8.84 -11.44 9.39
#